data_AF-A0A0F8Z8L8-F1
#
_entry.id   AF-A0A0F8Z8L8-F1
#
_cell.length_a   1.000
_cell.length_b   1.000
_cell.length_c   1.000
_cell.angle_alpha   90.00
_cell.angle_beta   90.00
_cell.angle_gamma   90.00
#
_symmetry.space_group_name_H-M   'P 1'
#
loop_
_entity.id
_entity.type
_entity.pdbx_description
1 polymer ?
#
loop_
_entity_poly.entity_id
_entity_poly.type
_entity_poly.pdbx_seq_one_letter_code
_entity_poly.pdbx_strand_id
1 'polypeptide(L)'
;MEINKRILEFIDAGHSFALATVLKADGSTPQKVGTKAIIDAAGKIWGTIGGGQVEAQTQQLAIQVCNSKHPVVFDMSFEGDCAKSESPICGGTMRILIDPTIAKNIKPYAEAANALKQRRRGILLTKVCSTGQIEVTIEWLSQETIPPEVGFPGQEAILSCLACEKANLFSKNAQKSQTSLEVLV
;
A
#
# COMPACT_ATOMS: atom_id res chain seq x y z
N MET A 1 -1.67 15.60 10.21
CA MET A 1 -2.32 15.78 8.91
C MET A 1 -2.55 14.40 8.31
N GLU A 2 -3.73 14.15 7.75
CA GLU A 2 -4.11 12.83 7.24
C GLU A 2 -3.50 12.57 5.84
N ILE A 3 -3.12 11.31 5.56
CA ILE A 3 -2.31 10.95 4.40
C ILE A 3 -3.06 11.14 3.07
N ASN A 4 -4.36 10.83 3.00
CA ASN A 4 -5.16 11.03 1.79
C ASN A 4 -5.25 12.51 1.43
N LYS A 5 -5.45 13.39 2.41
CA LYS A 5 -5.36 14.84 2.17
C LYS A 5 -4.00 15.26 1.61
N ARG A 6 -2.90 14.69 2.13
CA ARG A 6 -1.54 15.03 1.67
C ARG A 6 -1.29 14.56 0.24
N ILE A 7 -1.81 13.39 -0.14
CA ILE A 7 -1.78 12.90 -1.51
C ILE A 7 -2.43 13.92 -2.46
N LEU A 8 -3.61 14.41 -2.11
CA LEU A 8 -4.32 15.42 -2.92
C LEU A 8 -3.51 16.71 -3.06
N GLU A 9 -2.91 17.21 -1.98
CA GLU A 9 -2.06 18.41 -2.05
C GLU A 9 -0.86 18.23 -3.00
N PHE A 10 -0.24 17.04 -3.01
CA PHE A 10 0.87 16.76 -3.94
C PHE A 10 0.40 16.68 -5.39
N ILE A 11 -0.78 16.10 -5.63
CA ILE A 11 -1.39 16.03 -6.96
C ILE A 11 -1.73 17.44 -7.46
N ASP A 12 -2.40 18.25 -6.63
CA ASP A 12 -2.83 19.61 -6.97
C ASP A 12 -1.63 20.53 -7.24
N ALA A 13 -0.52 20.34 -6.53
CA ALA A 13 0.72 21.07 -6.74
C ALA A 13 1.53 20.59 -7.98
N GLY A 14 1.08 19.54 -8.66
CA GLY A 14 1.77 18.96 -9.82
C GLY A 14 3.13 18.34 -9.47
N HIS A 15 3.34 17.94 -8.20
CA HIS A 15 4.61 17.35 -7.78
C HIS A 15 4.78 15.94 -8.36
N SER A 16 6.01 15.58 -8.73
CA SER A 16 6.35 14.19 -9.02
C SER A 16 6.67 13.47 -7.71
N PHE A 17 5.87 12.47 -7.39
CA PHE A 17 6.02 11.65 -6.18
C PHE A 17 5.54 10.21 -6.42
N ALA A 18 5.89 9.33 -5.50
CA ALA A 18 5.36 7.99 -5.39
C ALA A 18 4.75 7.77 -4.00
N LEU A 19 3.75 6.90 -3.93
CA LEU A 19 3.16 6.45 -2.68
C LEU A 19 3.68 5.04 -2.36
N ALA A 20 4.39 4.93 -1.25
CA ALA A 20 4.72 3.64 -0.66
C ALA A 20 3.53 3.14 0.18
N THR A 21 3.17 1.86 0.03
CA THR A 21 2.13 1.19 0.84
C THR A 21 2.65 -0.17 1.29
N VAL A 22 2.59 -0.44 2.60
CA VAL A 22 2.87 -1.77 3.16
C VAL A 22 1.70 -2.70 2.81
N LEU A 23 1.93 -3.60 1.86
CA LEU A 23 0.95 -4.61 1.43
C LEU A 23 0.88 -5.78 2.42
N LYS A 24 2.02 -6.25 2.92
CA LYS A 24 2.10 -7.37 3.86
C LYS A 24 3.14 -7.08 4.94
N ALA A 25 2.89 -7.56 6.14
CA ALA A 25 3.81 -7.46 7.26
C ALA A 25 3.60 -8.70 8.16
N ASP A 26 4.56 -9.61 8.16
CA ASP A 26 4.55 -10.84 8.94
C ASP A 26 5.69 -10.85 9.96
N GLY A 27 5.43 -11.36 11.15
CA GLY A 27 6.42 -11.41 12.24
C GLY A 27 6.67 -10.04 12.88
N SER A 28 7.86 -9.84 13.44
CA SER A 28 8.24 -8.58 14.08
C SER A 28 8.66 -7.57 13.03
N THR A 29 7.75 -6.68 12.66
CA THR A 29 7.94 -5.68 11.60
C THR A 29 7.73 -4.27 12.17
N PRO A 30 8.48 -3.27 11.68
CA PRO A 30 8.40 -1.90 12.20
C PRO A 30 7.08 -1.19 11.85
N GLN A 31 6.35 -1.68 10.85
CA GLN A 31 5.07 -1.10 10.42
C GLN A 31 4.02 -2.15 10.12
N LYS A 32 2.75 -1.73 10.22
CA LYS A 32 1.58 -2.57 9.96
C LYS A 32 1.16 -2.52 8.50
N VAL A 33 0.47 -3.57 8.06
CA VAL A 33 -0.25 -3.60 6.78
C VAL A 33 -1.13 -2.35 6.64
N GLY A 34 -1.15 -1.76 5.44
CA GLY A 34 -1.90 -0.54 5.14
C GLY A 34 -1.16 0.76 5.46
N THR A 35 0.01 0.72 6.11
CA THR A 35 0.84 1.93 6.34
C THR A 35 1.26 2.55 5.01
N LYS A 36 1.17 3.88 4.92
CA LYS A 36 1.48 4.64 3.71
C LYS A 36 2.48 5.77 3.98
N ALA A 37 3.33 6.04 3.00
CA ALA A 37 4.22 7.19 3.00
C ALA A 37 4.33 7.79 1.59
N ILE A 38 4.45 9.11 1.49
CA ILE A 38 4.71 9.83 0.24
C ILE A 38 6.21 10.03 0.12
N ILE A 39 6.78 9.75 -1.05
CA ILE A 39 8.18 10.03 -1.36
C ILE A 39 8.24 10.85 -2.64
N ASP A 40 8.87 12.03 -2.61
CA ASP A 40 9.04 12.85 -3.80
C ASP A 40 10.20 12.34 -4.71
N ALA A 41 10.34 12.96 -5.88
CA ALA A 41 11.42 12.63 -6.82
C ALA A 41 12.84 12.93 -6.30
N ALA A 42 12.98 13.66 -5.19
CA ALA A 42 14.27 13.89 -4.51
C ALA A 42 14.51 12.88 -3.37
N GLY A 43 13.57 11.96 -3.13
CA GLY A 43 13.65 10.96 -2.06
C GLY A 43 13.19 11.47 -0.71
N LYS A 44 12.66 12.69 -0.58
CA LYS A 44 12.13 13.18 0.68
C LYS A 44 10.86 12.41 1.02
N ILE A 45 10.77 11.92 2.26
CA ILE A 45 9.65 11.12 2.74
C ILE A 45 8.73 11.92 3.67
N TRP A 46 7.42 11.72 3.52
CA TRP A 46 6.38 12.16 4.44
C TRP A 46 5.61 10.94 4.93
N GLY A 47 5.64 10.72 6.25
CA GLY A 47 5.25 9.44 6.85
C GLY A 47 6.49 8.57 7.06
N THR A 48 6.29 7.30 7.37
CA THR A 48 7.38 6.33 7.53
C THR A 48 6.90 4.95 7.10
N ILE A 49 7.82 4.15 6.55
CA ILE A 49 7.59 2.73 6.20
C ILE A 49 8.33 1.81 7.18
N GLY A 50 8.96 2.37 8.23
CA GLY A 50 9.60 1.60 9.30
C GLY A 50 11.01 2.03 9.65
N GLY A 51 11.57 3.05 9.00
CA GLY A 51 12.94 3.52 9.22
C GLY A 51 14.01 2.55 8.71
N GLY A 52 15.28 2.83 9.03
CA GLY A 52 16.41 1.94 8.74
C GLY A 52 16.55 1.55 7.26
N GLN A 53 16.91 0.29 7.00
CA GLN A 53 17.16 -0.21 5.65
C GLN A 53 15.89 -0.25 4.78
N VAL A 54 14.73 -0.56 5.38
CA VAL A 54 13.45 -0.61 4.64
C VAL A 54 13.07 0.76 4.09
N GLU A 55 13.26 1.81 4.87
CA GLU A 55 12.94 3.18 4.44
C GLU A 55 13.94 3.66 3.39
N ALA A 56 15.24 3.40 3.58
CA ALA A 56 16.27 3.77 2.60
C ALA A 56 16.05 3.11 1.23
N GLN A 57 15.76 1.80 1.21
CA GLN A 57 15.45 1.07 -0.03
C GLN A 57 14.15 1.58 -0.67
N THR A 58 13.13 1.87 0.15
CA THR A 58 11.87 2.45 -0.34
C THR A 58 12.11 3.81 -1.01
N GLN A 59 12.92 4.70 -0.42
CA GLN A 59 13.24 6.00 -0.99
C GLN A 59 14.00 5.88 -2.31
N GLN A 60 15.00 4.98 -2.38
CA GLN A 60 15.77 4.74 -3.60
C GLN A 60 14.88 4.25 -4.76
N LEU A 61 14.02 3.27 -4.49
CA LEU A 61 13.09 2.76 -5.49
C LEU A 61 12.03 3.82 -5.87
N ALA A 62 11.57 4.63 -4.91
CA ALA A 62 10.63 5.73 -5.18
C ALA A 62 11.18 6.74 -6.19
N ILE A 63 12.46 7.12 -6.07
CA ILE A 63 13.13 7.99 -7.04
C ILE A 63 13.13 7.34 -8.44
N GLN A 64 13.45 6.05 -8.52
CA GLN A 64 13.49 5.31 -9.79
C GLN A 64 12.11 5.23 -10.45
N VAL A 65 11.07 4.89 -9.69
CA VAL A 65 9.71 4.76 -10.25
C VAL A 65 9.07 6.11 -10.57
N CYS A 66 9.45 7.18 -9.87
CA CYS A 66 9.06 8.53 -10.26
C CYS A 66 9.52 8.87 -11.68
N ASN A 67 10.68 8.35 -12.11
CA ASN A 67 11.20 8.54 -13.46
C ASN A 67 10.59 7.54 -14.46
N SER A 68 10.52 6.25 -14.10
CA SER A 68 10.01 5.22 -15.01
C SER A 68 8.49 5.27 -15.20
N LYS A 69 7.75 5.84 -14.23
CA LYS A 69 6.28 5.83 -14.15
C LYS A 69 5.64 4.44 -14.08
N HIS A 70 6.43 3.42 -13.72
CA HIS A 70 5.95 2.06 -13.53
C HIS A 70 5.98 1.70 -12.04
N PRO A 71 4.85 1.24 -11.45
CA PRO A 71 4.83 0.75 -10.08
C PRO A 71 5.76 -0.45 -9.89
N VAL A 72 6.30 -0.58 -8.68
CA VAL A 72 7.10 -1.75 -8.27
C VAL A 72 6.60 -2.28 -6.94
N VAL A 73 6.71 -3.60 -6.77
CA VAL A 73 6.52 -4.27 -5.48
C VAL A 73 7.83 -4.97 -5.14
N PHE A 74 8.26 -4.84 -3.89
CA PHE A 74 9.43 -5.55 -3.39
C PHE A 74 9.17 -6.12 -2.00
N ASP A 75 9.88 -7.19 -1.70
CA ASP A 75 9.86 -7.85 -0.40
C ASP A 75 11.16 -7.57 0.34
N MET A 76 11.08 -7.37 1.64
CA MET A 76 12.21 -7.24 2.54
C MET A 76 12.07 -8.21 3.70
N SER A 77 13.14 -8.96 3.95
CA SER A 77 13.27 -9.82 5.12
C SER A 77 14.20 -9.16 6.14
N PHE A 78 13.75 -9.11 7.38
CA PHE A 78 14.57 -8.72 8.52
C PHE A 78 15.14 -10.00 9.11
N GLU A 79 16.27 -10.46 8.57
CA GLU A 79 17.03 -11.54 9.18
C GLU A 79 17.78 -10.98 10.40
N GLY A 80 17.58 -11.59 11.55
CA GLY A 80 18.54 -11.49 12.64
C GLY A 80 19.76 -12.32 12.25
N ASP A 81 20.96 -11.76 12.34
CA ASP A 81 22.22 -12.44 12.06
C ASP A 81 22.43 -13.58 13.09
N CYS A 82 21.84 -14.75 12.82
CA CYS A 82 21.78 -15.88 13.75
C CYS A 82 23.14 -16.51 14.06
N ALA A 83 24.23 -16.06 13.42
CA ALA A 83 25.53 -16.70 13.56
C ALA A 83 26.29 -16.31 14.85
N LYS A 84 25.89 -15.27 15.59
CA LYS A 84 26.72 -14.71 16.69
C LYS A 84 26.03 -14.23 17.97
N SER A 85 24.71 -14.34 18.15
CA SER A 85 24.06 -13.79 19.36
C SER A 85 23.05 -14.74 20.01
N GLU A 86 23.22 -14.96 21.31
CA GLU A 86 22.31 -15.65 22.24
C GLU A 86 21.04 -14.82 22.52
N SER A 87 20.35 -14.33 21.49
CA SER A 87 19.11 -13.59 21.67
C SER A 87 18.10 -13.97 20.58
N PRO A 88 16.83 -14.23 20.94
CA PRO A 88 15.80 -14.55 19.97
C PRO A 88 15.43 -13.26 19.21
N ILE A 89 16.14 -12.98 18.11
CA ILE A 89 15.78 -11.87 17.24
C ILE A 89 14.58 -12.34 16.41
N CYS A 90 13.39 -11.82 16.73
CA CYS A 90 12.18 -12.07 15.96
C CYS A 90 12.39 -11.56 14.52
N GLY A 91 12.54 -12.49 13.58
CA GLY A 91 12.50 -12.20 12.15
C GLY A 91 11.12 -11.71 11.71
N GLY A 92 11.11 -10.89 10.66
CA GLY A 92 9.89 -10.41 10.03
C GLY A 92 10.07 -10.24 8.53
N THR A 93 8.97 -10.20 7.80
CA THR A 93 8.98 -9.91 6.35
C THR A 93 7.96 -8.83 6.04
N MET A 94 8.33 -7.92 5.16
CA MET A 94 7.45 -6.86 4.67
C MET A 94 7.40 -6.87 3.16
N ARG A 95 6.20 -6.66 2.63
CA ARG A 95 5.94 -6.47 1.20
C ARG A 95 5.45 -5.05 0.98
N ILE A 96 6.12 -4.30 0.12
CA ILE A 96 5.88 -2.88 -0.07
C ILE A 96 5.61 -2.61 -1.55
N LEU A 97 4.48 -1.96 -1.82
CA LEU A 97 4.15 -1.36 -3.10
C LEU A 97 4.71 0.07 -3.14
N ILE A 98 5.34 0.45 -4.25
CA ILE A 98 5.68 1.83 -4.55
C ILE A 98 5.01 2.20 -5.86
N ASP A 99 4.03 3.09 -5.79
CA ASP A 99 3.19 3.47 -6.93
C ASP A 99 3.38 4.95 -7.29
N PRO A 100 3.96 5.26 -8.48
CA PRO A 100 4.08 6.62 -8.99
C PRO A 100 2.85 7.11 -9.78
N THR A 101 1.80 6.28 -9.90
CA THR A 101 0.64 6.51 -10.78
C THR A 101 -0.59 7.05 -10.05
N ILE A 102 -0.42 7.47 -8.78
CA ILE A 102 -1.48 7.92 -7.87
C ILE A 102 -2.37 9.03 -8.43
N ALA A 103 -1.80 9.91 -9.26
CA ALA A 103 -2.58 10.96 -9.94
C ALA A 103 -3.72 10.41 -10.81
N LYS A 104 -3.59 9.18 -11.36
CA LYS A 104 -4.67 8.50 -12.11
C LYS A 104 -5.84 8.11 -11.21
N ASN A 105 -5.60 7.95 -9.91
CA ASN A 105 -6.53 7.47 -8.90
C ASN A 105 -7.01 8.57 -7.94
N ILE A 106 -7.03 9.85 -8.38
CA ILE A 106 -7.38 10.99 -7.53
C ILE A 106 -8.76 10.88 -6.86
N LYS A 107 -9.76 10.35 -7.59
CA LYS A 107 -11.16 10.26 -7.13
C LYS A 107 -11.30 9.46 -5.82
N PRO A 108 -10.83 8.20 -5.73
CA PRO A 108 -10.84 7.43 -4.48
C PRO A 108 -10.23 8.17 -3.27
N TYR A 109 -9.08 8.83 -3.45
CA TYR A 109 -8.44 9.56 -2.35
C TYR A 109 -9.24 10.81 -1.94
N ALA A 110 -9.86 11.50 -2.89
CA ALA A 110 -10.75 12.63 -2.63
C ALA A 110 -12.00 12.19 -1.86
N GLU A 111 -12.61 11.08 -2.25
CA GLU A 111 -13.77 10.50 -1.57
C GLU A 111 -13.43 10.04 -0.15
N ALA A 112 -12.30 9.33 0.02
CA ALA A 112 -11.80 8.93 1.34
C ALA A 112 -11.54 10.14 2.25
N ALA A 113 -10.86 11.18 1.74
CA ALA A 113 -10.60 12.40 2.49
C ALA A 113 -11.89 13.14 2.86
N ASN A 114 -12.90 13.15 1.98
CA ASN A 114 -14.20 13.74 2.26
C ASN A 114 -15.00 12.93 3.29
N ALA A 115 -14.99 11.61 3.19
CA ALA A 115 -15.66 10.71 4.14
C ALA A 115 -15.12 10.93 5.56
N LEU A 116 -13.80 11.09 5.72
CA LEU A 116 -13.19 11.39 7.02
C LEU A 116 -13.68 12.73 7.60
N LYS A 117 -13.82 13.78 6.79
CA LYS A 117 -14.42 15.06 7.22
C LYS A 117 -15.86 14.90 7.69
N GLN A 118 -16.61 14.01 7.03
CA GLN A 118 -18.01 13.72 7.32
C GLN A 118 -18.19 12.63 8.39
N ARG A 119 -17.10 12.14 8.99
CA ARG A 119 -17.08 11.02 9.96
C ARG A 119 -17.74 9.75 9.43
N ARG A 120 -17.65 9.51 8.12
CA ARG A 120 -18.11 8.29 7.45
C ARG A 120 -16.99 7.27 7.36
N ARG A 121 -17.33 6.00 7.56
CA ARG A 121 -16.41 4.87 7.46
C ARG A 121 -16.45 4.29 6.04
N GLY A 122 -15.34 3.67 5.65
CA GLY A 122 -15.18 3.04 4.34
C GLY A 122 -13.78 2.49 4.19
N ILE A 123 -13.52 1.93 3.01
CA ILE A 123 -12.29 1.21 2.68
C ILE A 123 -11.72 1.73 1.36
N LEU A 124 -10.40 1.82 1.28
CA LEU A 124 -9.65 1.99 0.04
C LEU A 124 -9.15 0.64 -0.46
N LEU A 125 -9.80 0.07 -1.47
CA LEU A 125 -9.33 -1.13 -2.14
C LEU A 125 -8.17 -0.78 -3.05
N THR A 126 -6.98 -1.28 -2.73
CA THR A 126 -5.79 -1.16 -3.58
C THR A 126 -5.56 -2.48 -4.30
N LYS A 127 -5.90 -2.54 -5.59
CA LYS A 127 -5.73 -3.73 -6.43
C LYS A 127 -4.41 -3.63 -7.17
N VAL A 128 -3.56 -4.64 -7.01
CA VAL A 128 -2.25 -4.78 -7.64
C VAL A 128 -2.32 -6.00 -8.56
N CYS A 129 -2.30 -5.76 -9.86
CA CYS A 129 -2.29 -6.82 -10.87
C CYS A 129 -0.90 -6.93 -11.47
N SER A 130 -0.34 -8.14 -11.54
CA SER A 130 0.95 -8.41 -12.17
C SER A 130 0.74 -9.36 -13.33
N THR A 131 0.74 -8.84 -14.56
CA THR A 131 0.59 -9.58 -15.83
C THR A 131 1.81 -9.36 -16.75
N GLY A 132 2.98 -9.07 -16.15
CA GLY A 132 4.22 -8.71 -16.83
C GLY A 132 4.73 -7.33 -16.37
N GLN A 133 3.83 -6.34 -16.34
CA GLN A 133 4.01 -5.09 -15.61
C GLN A 133 3.01 -5.03 -14.45
N ILE A 134 3.33 -4.24 -13.44
CA ILE A 134 2.43 -4.03 -12.30
C ILE A 134 1.49 -2.88 -12.63
N GLU A 135 0.19 -3.17 -12.56
CA GLU A 135 -0.87 -2.18 -12.65
C GLU A 135 -1.56 -2.02 -11.31
N VAL A 136 -1.80 -0.77 -10.92
CA VAL A 136 -2.43 -0.43 -9.65
C VAL A 136 -3.71 0.35 -9.93
N THR A 137 -4.83 -0.16 -9.39
CA THR A 137 -6.12 0.54 -9.42
C THR A 137 -6.63 0.70 -8.00
N ILE A 138 -7.15 1.89 -7.68
CA ILE A 138 -7.68 2.20 -6.36
C ILE A 138 -9.19 2.45 -6.47
N GLU A 139 -9.94 1.97 -5.49
CA GLU A 139 -11.38 2.18 -5.39
C GLU A 139 -11.74 2.53 -3.94
N TRP A 140 -12.59 3.52 -3.75
CA TRP A 140 -13.14 3.84 -2.44
C TRP A 140 -14.54 3.21 -2.33
N LEU A 141 -14.79 2.51 -1.23
CA LEU A 141 -16.11 1.98 -0.88
C LEU A 141 -16.52 2.52 0.47
N SER A 142 -17.64 3.26 0.54
CA SER A 142 -18.24 3.61 1.82
C SER A 142 -18.86 2.38 2.46
N GLN A 143 -18.84 2.28 3.79
CA GLN A 143 -19.49 1.21 4.56
C GLN A 143 -20.95 0.97 4.13
N GLU A 144 -21.67 2.04 3.77
CA GLU A 144 -23.09 2.00 3.38
C GLU A 144 -23.31 1.46 1.95
N THR A 145 -22.27 1.48 1.11
CA THR A 145 -22.36 1.22 -0.34
C THR A 145 -21.54 0.01 -0.79
N ILE A 146 -21.03 -0.82 0.13
CA ILE A 146 -20.27 -2.02 -0.24
C ILE A 146 -21.23 -3.00 -0.94
N PRO A 147 -21.08 -3.25 -2.25
CA PRO A 147 -22.04 -4.05 -2.98
C PRO A 147 -21.91 -5.54 -2.59
N PRO A 148 -23.02 -6.30 -2.59
CA PRO A 148 -22.98 -7.74 -2.28
C PRO A 148 -22.17 -8.53 -3.29
N GLU A 149 -22.18 -8.11 -4.56
CA GLU A 149 -21.44 -8.73 -5.66
C GLU A 149 -20.10 -8.03 -5.95
N VAL A 150 -19.47 -7.45 -4.92
CA VAL A 150 -18.12 -6.91 -5.07
C VAL A 150 -17.16 -8.02 -5.51
N GLY A 151 -16.30 -7.70 -6.49
CA GLY A 151 -15.27 -8.62 -6.95
C GLY A 151 -14.31 -9.06 -5.84
N PHE A 152 -13.31 -9.86 -6.19
CA PHE A 152 -12.29 -10.34 -5.23
C PHE A 152 -11.74 -9.19 -4.36
N PRO A 153 -11.66 -9.34 -3.02
CA PRO A 153 -11.81 -10.59 -2.24
C PRO A 153 -13.24 -10.97 -1.83
N GLY A 154 -14.26 -10.22 -2.27
CA GLY A 154 -15.66 -10.44 -1.91
C GLY A 154 -16.09 -9.64 -0.68
N GLN A 155 -17.41 -9.52 -0.50
CA GLN A 155 -18.00 -8.62 0.50
C GLN A 155 -17.66 -9.03 1.93
N GLU A 156 -17.70 -10.32 2.25
CA GLU A 156 -17.42 -10.84 3.60
C GLU A 156 -16.02 -10.46 4.08
N ALA A 157 -15.01 -10.65 3.23
CA ALA A 157 -13.64 -10.26 3.51
C ALA A 157 -13.50 -8.76 3.77
N ILE A 158 -14.15 -7.93 2.95
CA ILE A 158 -14.15 -6.47 3.07
C ILE A 158 -14.81 -6.04 4.38
N LEU A 159 -15.98 -6.58 4.70
CA LEU A 159 -16.71 -6.28 5.94
C LEU A 159 -15.93 -6.72 7.18
N SER A 160 -15.22 -7.85 7.12
CA SER A 160 -14.35 -8.31 8.21
C SER A 160 -13.22 -7.33 8.50
N CYS A 161 -12.50 -6.86 7.47
CA CYS A 161 -11.49 -5.81 7.60
C CYS A 161 -12.06 -4.51 8.17
N LEU A 162 -13.25 -4.10 7.71
CA LEU A 162 -13.93 -2.90 8.22
C LEU A 162 -14.32 -3.03 9.70
N ALA A 163 -14.77 -4.22 10.12
CA ALA A 163 -15.21 -4.47 11.49
C ALA A 163 -14.04 -4.44 12.47
N CYS A 164 -12.88 -4.99 12.08
CA CYS A 164 -11.70 -5.05 12.94
C CYS A 164 -10.73 -3.86 12.79
N GLU A 165 -10.98 -2.96 11.84
CA GLU A 165 -10.11 -1.82 11.50
C GLU A 165 -8.67 -2.24 11.20
N LYS A 166 -8.50 -3.41 10.56
CA LYS A 166 -7.20 -3.94 10.16
C LYS A 166 -7.19 -4.19 8.66
N ALA A 167 -6.22 -3.55 8.02
CA ALA A 167 -5.97 -3.79 6.61
C ALA A 167 -5.44 -5.21 6.40
N ASN A 168 -5.83 -5.84 5.30
CA ASN A 168 -5.37 -7.18 4.96
C ASN A 168 -5.17 -7.34 3.46
N LEU A 169 -4.16 -8.13 3.10
CA LEU A 169 -3.86 -8.46 1.71
C LEU A 169 -4.48 -9.80 1.34
N PHE A 170 -5.27 -9.81 0.28
CA PHE A 170 -5.83 -11.01 -0.31
C PHE A 170 -5.17 -11.23 -1.66
N SER A 171 -4.73 -12.45 -1.95
CA SER A 171 -4.05 -12.77 -3.21
C SER A 171 -4.75 -13.90 -3.95
N LYS A 172 -4.84 -13.78 -5.27
CA LYS A 172 -5.38 -14.78 -6.20
C LYS A 172 -4.42 -14.94 -7.37
N ASN A 173 -3.91 -16.16 -7.56
CA ASN A 173 -3.02 -16.50 -8.67
C ASN A 173 -3.77 -17.33 -9.71
N ALA A 174 -3.59 -17.01 -11.00
CA ALA A 174 -4.09 -17.86 -12.08
C ALA A 174 -3.09 -18.99 -12.35
N GLN A 175 -3.53 -20.26 -12.30
CA GLN A 175 -2.63 -21.42 -12.46
C GLN A 175 -2.09 -21.62 -13.90
N LYS A 176 -2.59 -20.88 -14.89
CA LYS A 176 -2.24 -21.06 -16.33
C LYS A 176 -1.62 -19.84 -17.01
N SER A 177 -1.63 -18.68 -16.35
CA SER A 177 -1.04 -17.44 -16.81
C SER A 177 -0.25 -16.88 -15.64
N GLN A 178 0.95 -16.34 -15.87
CA GLN A 178 1.82 -15.76 -14.83
C GLN A 178 1.23 -14.44 -14.30
N THR A 179 -0.03 -14.51 -13.85
CA THR A 179 -0.90 -13.42 -13.46
C THR A 179 -1.27 -13.59 -12.00
N SER A 180 -0.88 -12.60 -11.19
CA SER A 180 -1.29 -12.50 -9.80
C SER A 180 -2.13 -11.24 -9.61
N LEU A 181 -3.27 -11.39 -8.93
CA LEU A 181 -4.07 -10.28 -8.44
C LEU A 181 -3.97 -10.25 -6.92
N GLU A 182 -3.56 -9.11 -6.38
CA GLU A 182 -3.54 -8.86 -4.94
C GLU A 182 -4.41 -7.66 -4.63
N VAL A 183 -5.22 -7.76 -3.58
CA VAL A 183 -6.12 -6.69 -3.17
C VAL A 183 -5.88 -6.42 -1.70
N LEU A 184 -5.34 -5.24 -1.42
CA LEU A 184 -5.25 -4.71 -0.07
C LEU A 184 -6.57 -4.01 0.23
N VAL A 185 -7.23 -4.50 1.28
CA VAL A 185 -8.46 -3.94 1.86
C VAL A 185 -8.08 -3.13 3.09
#